data_AF-A0A4R4QWY3-F1
#
_entry.id   AF-A0A4R4QWY3-F1
#
_cell.length_a   1.000
_cell.length_b   1.000
_cell.length_c   1.000
_cell.angle_alpha   90.00
_cell.angle_beta   90.00
_cell.angle_gamma   90.00
#
_symmetry.space_group_name_H-M   'P 1'
#
loop_
_entity.id
_entity.type
_entity.pdbx_description
1 polymer ?
#
loop_
_entity_poly.entity_id
_entity_poly.type
_entity_poly.pdbx_seq_one_letter_code
_entity_poly.pdbx_strand_id
1 'polypeptide(L)'
;MRRLLAALLLPSLATGALTACDGAEEARSAMTVRVLVRDINIRPEGVECAGTGPYTHFHNRSPFQVIDGDGRTLAEGALPSGTSVATFKEDLEVTRVPTYCEFAVPVTVAARSAYRLVVDGHPPIALTANDSEGPALVAVVPS
;
A
#
# COMPACT_ATOMS: atom_id res chain seq x y z
N MET A 1 12.28 73.22 39.01
CA MET A 1 11.41 72.38 38.18
C MET A 1 12.18 71.08 37.86
N ARG A 2 11.87 70.00 38.58
CA ARG A 2 11.35 68.71 38.08
C ARG A 2 12.28 67.95 37.11
N ARG A 3 12.78 66.82 37.63
CA ARG A 3 13.47 65.69 36.99
C ARG A 3 12.73 65.20 35.74
N LEU A 4 13.43 64.56 34.81
CA LEU A 4 13.09 63.21 34.28
C LEU A 4 14.19 62.66 33.37
N LEU A 5 14.73 61.50 33.77
CA LEU A 5 15.44 60.55 32.93
C LEU A 5 14.48 60.02 31.85
N ALA A 6 14.97 59.77 30.64
CA ALA A 6 14.35 58.80 29.74
C ALA A 6 15.46 58.01 29.03
N ALA A 7 15.60 56.77 29.48
CA ALA A 7 16.48 55.74 28.98
C ALA A 7 15.92 55.11 27.69
N LEU A 8 16.85 54.58 26.88
CA LEU A 8 16.78 53.46 25.93
C LEU A 8 15.50 53.21 25.11
N LEU A 9 15.69 52.89 23.82
CA LEU A 9 15.23 51.63 23.21
C LEU A 9 15.81 51.50 21.79
N LEU A 10 16.82 50.63 21.65
CA LEU A 10 17.24 50.07 20.36
C LEU A 10 16.19 49.06 19.89
N PRO A 11 15.68 49.13 18.65
CA PRO A 11 14.92 48.04 18.08
C PRO A 11 15.89 47.01 17.48
N SER A 12 16.10 45.90 18.19
CA SER A 12 16.70 44.68 17.68
C SER A 12 15.79 44.06 16.62
N LEU A 13 16.12 44.25 15.34
CA LEU A 13 15.50 43.53 14.22
C LEU A 13 15.91 42.05 14.29
N ALA A 14 15.10 41.25 14.98
CA ALA A 14 15.15 39.80 14.92
C ALA A 14 14.56 39.35 13.58
N THR A 15 15.41 39.19 12.57
CA THR A 15 15.12 38.46 11.34
C THR A 15 14.88 37.00 11.68
N GLY A 16 13.63 36.66 11.98
CA GLY A 16 13.14 35.29 12.04
C GLY A 16 13.17 34.70 10.63
N ALA A 17 14.25 34.01 10.30
CA ALA A 17 14.27 33.07 9.19
C ALA A 17 13.34 31.89 9.56
N LEU A 18 12.05 32.05 9.26
CA LEU A 18 11.15 30.92 9.13
C LEU A 18 11.66 30.12 7.94
N THR A 19 12.50 29.13 8.22
CA THR A 19 12.78 28.03 7.28
C THR A 19 11.45 27.32 7.07
N ALA A 20 10.73 27.76 6.04
CA ALA A 20 9.63 27.01 5.49
C ALA A 20 10.19 25.62 5.17
N CYS A 21 9.70 24.59 5.86
CA CYS A 21 9.85 23.21 5.43
C CYS A 21 9.20 23.13 4.06
N ASP A 22 10.00 23.32 3.02
CA ASP A 22 9.63 23.09 1.64
C ASP A 22 9.50 21.57 1.50
N GLY A 23 8.34 21.08 1.93
CA GLY A 23 7.90 19.72 1.68
C GLY A 23 7.61 19.61 0.20
N ALA A 24 8.67 19.54 -0.60
CA ALA A 24 8.58 19.26 -2.02
C ALA A 24 7.66 18.03 -2.16
N GLU A 25 6.49 18.25 -2.76
CA GLU A 25 5.48 17.23 -2.84
C GLU A 25 6.02 16.12 -3.73
N GLU A 26 6.35 14.99 -3.10
CA GLU A 26 6.98 13.88 -3.80
C GLU A 26 6.03 13.35 -4.88
N ALA A 27 6.55 13.16 -6.09
CA ALA A 27 5.76 12.66 -7.21
C ALA A 27 5.21 11.26 -6.91
N ARG A 28 3.87 11.14 -6.94
CA ARG A 28 3.14 9.88 -6.71
C ARG A 28 2.51 9.39 -8.00
N SER A 29 2.44 8.08 -8.15
CA SER A 29 1.80 7.44 -9.29
C SER A 29 0.72 6.48 -8.83
N ALA A 30 -0.40 6.46 -9.55
CA ALA A 30 -1.44 5.46 -9.35
C ALA A 30 -0.96 4.10 -9.85
N MET A 31 -1.21 3.05 -9.08
CA MET A 31 -0.88 1.67 -9.41
C MET A 31 -1.85 0.69 -8.74
N THR A 32 -1.80 -0.57 -9.15
CA THR A 32 -2.58 -1.64 -8.51
C THR A 32 -1.63 -2.64 -7.85
N VAL A 33 -1.83 -2.91 -6.57
CA VAL A 33 -1.22 -4.05 -5.88
C VAL A 33 -2.13 -5.27 -6.06
N ARG A 34 -1.66 -6.27 -6.79
CA ARG A 34 -2.34 -7.56 -7.02
C ARG A 34 -1.76 -8.61 -6.08
N VAL A 35 -2.59 -9.19 -5.23
CA VAL A 35 -2.18 -10.24 -4.31
C VAL A 35 -2.89 -11.54 -4.67
N LEU A 36 -2.11 -12.58 -4.99
CA LEU A 36 -2.63 -13.91 -5.27
C LEU A 36 -2.46 -14.79 -4.04
N VAL A 37 -3.55 -15.03 -3.31
CA VAL A 37 -3.57 -15.91 -2.14
C VAL A 37 -3.80 -17.35 -2.59
N ARG A 38 -2.89 -18.25 -2.23
CA ARG A 38 -2.97 -19.69 -2.52
C ARG A 38 -3.90 -20.40 -1.53
N ASP A 39 -5.18 -20.05 -1.51
CA ASP A 39 -6.18 -20.54 -0.54
C ASP A 39 -6.67 -21.99 -0.77
N ILE A 40 -6.05 -22.72 -1.71
CA ILE A 40 -6.24 -24.17 -2.00
C ILE A 40 -7.71 -24.55 -2.22
N ASN A 41 -8.48 -23.66 -2.83
CA ASN A 41 -9.91 -23.84 -3.04
C ASN A 41 -10.24 -24.07 -4.53
N ILE A 42 -11.20 -24.95 -4.78
CA ILE A 42 -11.78 -25.22 -6.10
C ILE A 42 -13.12 -24.49 -6.21
N ARG A 43 -13.24 -23.52 -7.12
CA ARG A 43 -14.45 -22.65 -7.27
C ARG A 43 -14.60 -22.18 -8.73
N PRO A 44 -15.79 -21.66 -9.12
CA PRO A 44 -15.90 -20.91 -10.36
C PRO A 44 -15.01 -19.67 -10.34
N GLU A 45 -14.57 -19.19 -11.50
CA GLU A 45 -13.87 -17.92 -11.64
C GLU A 45 -14.83 -16.72 -11.49
N GLY A 46 -14.29 -15.57 -11.10
CA GLY A 46 -15.04 -14.32 -10.97
C GLY A 46 -15.97 -14.21 -9.75
N VAL A 47 -15.95 -15.17 -8.83
CA VAL A 47 -16.77 -15.11 -7.59
C VAL A 47 -15.97 -14.50 -6.44
N GLU A 48 -16.67 -13.83 -5.53
CA GLU A 48 -16.05 -13.28 -4.32
C GLU A 48 -15.41 -14.39 -3.47
N CYS A 49 -14.26 -14.09 -2.88
CA CYS A 49 -13.52 -15.01 -2.02
C CYS A 49 -12.75 -14.27 -0.91
N ALA A 50 -12.24 -15.05 0.03
CA ALA A 50 -11.29 -14.62 1.04
C ALA A 50 -10.23 -15.72 1.24
N GLY A 51 -9.10 -15.37 1.86
CA GLY A 51 -8.08 -16.33 2.27
C GLY A 51 -8.61 -17.31 3.32
N THR A 52 -8.07 -18.52 3.30
CA THR A 52 -8.42 -19.62 4.20
C THR A 52 -7.19 -20.14 4.93
N GLY A 53 -7.37 -20.95 5.98
CA GLY A 53 -6.26 -21.57 6.70
C GLY A 53 -5.26 -20.53 7.24
N PRO A 54 -3.97 -20.59 6.85
CA PRO A 54 -2.97 -19.61 7.30
C PRO A 54 -3.19 -18.19 6.75
N TYR A 55 -4.07 -18.02 5.76
CA TYR A 55 -4.31 -16.75 5.08
C TYR A 55 -5.60 -16.07 5.52
N THR A 56 -6.18 -16.45 6.66
CA THR A 56 -7.42 -15.84 7.15
C THR A 56 -7.32 -14.33 7.33
N HIS A 57 -6.12 -13.76 7.46
CA HIS A 57 -5.89 -12.31 7.50
C HIS A 57 -6.12 -11.60 6.16
N PHE A 58 -6.21 -12.32 5.04
CA PHE A 58 -6.61 -11.79 3.75
C PHE A 58 -8.13 -11.91 3.57
N HIS A 59 -8.88 -10.88 3.94
CA HIS A 59 -10.32 -10.81 3.71
C HIS A 59 -10.76 -9.37 3.42
N ASN A 60 -12.01 -9.23 2.98
CA ASN A 60 -12.63 -7.92 2.78
C ASN A 60 -12.49 -7.09 4.06
N ARG A 61 -12.01 -5.85 3.91
CA ARG A 61 -11.75 -4.87 4.95
C ARG A 61 -10.55 -5.15 5.87
N SER A 62 -9.74 -6.18 5.63
CA SER A 62 -8.48 -6.32 6.37
C SER A 62 -7.63 -5.05 6.18
N PRO A 63 -7.05 -4.48 7.24
CA PRO A 63 -6.21 -3.31 7.07
C PRO A 63 -4.94 -3.69 6.31
N PHE A 64 -4.48 -2.82 5.42
CA PHE A 64 -3.22 -3.00 4.70
C PHE A 64 -2.34 -1.76 4.79
N GLN A 65 -1.04 -1.98 4.60
CA GLN A 65 -0.05 -0.94 4.35
C GLN A 65 0.85 -1.36 3.20
N VAL A 66 1.13 -0.43 2.29
CA VAL A 66 2.25 -0.54 1.35
C VAL A 66 3.40 0.25 1.93
N ILE A 67 4.53 -0.41 2.17
CA ILE A 67 5.74 0.17 2.76
C ILE A 67 6.91 0.12 1.78
N ASP A 68 7.88 1.02 1.94
CA ASP A 68 9.13 0.99 1.17
C ASP A 68 10.20 0.05 1.76
N GLY A 69 11.39 0.04 1.14
CA GLY A 69 12.56 -0.71 1.60
C GLY A 69 13.06 -0.33 3.01
N ASP A 70 12.79 0.90 3.45
CA ASP A 70 13.14 1.42 4.78
C ASP A 70 12.01 1.20 5.80
N GLY A 71 10.85 0.69 5.36
CA GLY A 71 9.68 0.45 6.18
C GLY A 71 8.77 1.66 6.37
N ARG A 72 8.94 2.73 5.59
CA ARG A 72 8.01 3.88 5.63
C ARG A 72 6.72 3.54 4.92
N THR A 73 5.58 3.85 5.54
CA THR A 73 4.26 3.71 4.92
C THR A 73 4.09 4.70 3.78
N LEU A 74 3.76 4.18 2.61
CA LEU A 74 3.49 4.95 1.39
C LEU A 74 1.99 5.05 1.09
N ALA A 75 1.24 4.00 1.45
CA ALA A 75 -0.21 3.95 1.36
C ALA A 75 -0.77 3.01 2.43
N GLU A 76 -1.99 3.26 2.86
CA GLU A 76 -2.73 2.41 3.78
C GLU A 76 -4.21 2.44 3.45
N GLY A 77 -4.94 1.43 3.92
CA GLY A 77 -6.37 1.33 3.68
C GLY A 77 -6.91 0.00 4.13
N ALA A 78 -8.00 -0.43 3.50
CA ALA A 78 -8.64 -1.70 3.75
C ALA A 78 -8.72 -2.50 2.44
N LEU A 79 -8.46 -3.81 2.51
CA LEU A 79 -8.54 -4.68 1.34
C LEU A 79 -9.99 -4.69 0.79
N PRO A 80 -10.16 -4.70 -0.54
CA PRO A 80 -11.46 -4.96 -1.15
C PRO A 80 -11.87 -6.43 -0.96
N SER A 81 -13.07 -6.81 -1.42
CA SER A 81 -13.41 -8.22 -1.63
C SER A 81 -12.38 -8.86 -2.58
N GLY A 82 -11.95 -10.08 -2.25
CA GLY A 82 -11.15 -10.88 -3.17
C GLY A 82 -12.03 -11.46 -4.28
N THR A 83 -11.43 -11.76 -5.43
CA THR A 83 -12.11 -12.41 -6.56
C THR A 83 -11.36 -13.68 -6.97
N SER A 84 -12.08 -14.74 -7.30
CA SER A 84 -11.50 -15.98 -7.77
C SER A 84 -10.91 -15.85 -9.17
N VAL A 85 -9.65 -16.24 -9.33
CA VAL A 85 -8.96 -16.29 -10.63
C VAL A 85 -8.36 -17.68 -10.83
N ALA A 86 -8.42 -18.23 -12.04
CA ALA A 86 -7.84 -19.54 -12.32
C ALA A 86 -6.34 -19.58 -12.01
N THR A 87 -5.90 -20.72 -11.43
CA THR A 87 -4.48 -20.99 -11.20
C THR A 87 -3.75 -21.36 -12.49
N PHE A 88 -4.48 -21.89 -13.47
CA PHE A 88 -3.99 -22.41 -14.75
C PHE A 88 -4.56 -21.58 -15.90
N LYS A 89 -3.83 -21.48 -17.01
CA LYS A 89 -4.32 -20.79 -18.21
C LYS A 89 -5.15 -21.72 -19.10
N GLU A 90 -4.96 -23.02 -18.92
CA GLU A 90 -5.62 -24.10 -19.63
C GLU A 90 -7.09 -24.17 -19.23
N ASP A 91 -7.97 -24.33 -20.22
CA ASP A 91 -9.37 -24.66 -19.98
C ASP A 91 -9.44 -26.13 -19.53
N LEU A 92 -9.94 -26.35 -18.31
CA LEU A 92 -10.11 -27.69 -17.74
C LEU A 92 -11.46 -28.33 -18.11
N GLU A 93 -12.27 -27.67 -18.94
CA GLU A 93 -13.61 -28.10 -19.39
C GLU A 93 -14.58 -28.37 -18.21
N VAL A 94 -14.33 -27.72 -17.06
CA VAL A 94 -15.14 -27.83 -15.84
C VAL A 94 -15.44 -26.47 -15.25
N THR A 95 -16.62 -26.34 -14.64
CA THR A 95 -17.09 -25.06 -14.07
C THR A 95 -16.36 -24.66 -12.78
N ARG A 96 -15.76 -25.62 -12.06
CA ARG A 96 -15.02 -25.34 -10.83
C ARG A 96 -13.58 -25.79 -11.02
N VAL A 97 -12.66 -24.84 -10.95
CA VAL A 97 -11.23 -25.05 -11.18
C VAL A 97 -10.42 -24.68 -9.94
N PRO A 98 -9.17 -25.14 -9.82
CA PRO A 98 -8.23 -24.59 -8.86
C PRO A 98 -8.04 -23.09 -9.11
N THR A 99 -8.10 -22.29 -8.05
CA THR A 99 -8.09 -20.83 -8.14
C THR A 99 -7.18 -20.21 -7.07
N TYR A 100 -6.70 -18.99 -7.33
CA TYR A 100 -6.21 -18.08 -6.31
C TYR A 100 -7.33 -17.13 -5.88
N CYS A 101 -7.24 -16.61 -4.65
CA CYS A 101 -8.05 -15.48 -4.24
C CYS A 101 -7.26 -14.21 -4.51
N GLU A 102 -7.66 -13.47 -5.54
CA GLU A 102 -7.00 -12.23 -5.95
C GLU A 102 -7.58 -11.03 -5.21
N PHE A 103 -6.71 -10.21 -4.62
CA PHE A 103 -7.05 -8.88 -4.15
C PHE A 103 -6.39 -7.85 -5.07
N ALA A 104 -7.20 -7.06 -5.79
CA ALA A 104 -6.74 -5.97 -6.63
C ALA A 104 -6.90 -4.64 -5.89
N VAL A 105 -5.81 -4.14 -5.30
CA VAL A 105 -5.82 -2.99 -4.38
C VAL A 105 -5.31 -1.74 -5.12
N PRO A 106 -6.17 -0.78 -5.47
CA PRO A 106 -5.71 0.48 -6.06
C PRO A 106 -4.99 1.33 -5.00
N VAL A 107 -3.79 1.80 -5.33
CA VAL A 107 -2.98 2.65 -4.45
C VAL A 107 -2.35 3.79 -5.24
N THR A 108 -2.01 4.88 -4.54
CA THR A 108 -1.18 5.96 -5.08
C THR A 108 0.04 6.09 -4.21
N VAL A 109 1.22 5.76 -4.74
CA VAL A 109 2.47 5.73 -3.98
C VAL A 109 3.57 6.50 -4.69
N ALA A 110 4.53 7.00 -3.92
CA ALA A 110 5.74 7.56 -4.47
C ALA A 110 6.65 6.47 -5.05
N ALA A 111 7.50 6.84 -6.02
CA ALA A 111 8.45 5.93 -6.65
C ALA A 111 9.51 5.44 -5.66
N ARG A 112 9.71 4.12 -5.57
CA ARG A 112 10.70 3.49 -4.68
C ARG A 112 11.42 2.36 -5.41
N SER A 113 12.59 1.97 -4.89
CA SER A 113 13.36 0.83 -5.38
C SER A 113 12.76 -0.52 -4.98
N ALA A 114 11.98 -0.54 -3.89
CA ALA A 114 11.32 -1.74 -3.38
C ALA A 114 10.02 -1.37 -2.66
N TYR A 115 9.04 -2.26 -2.78
CA TYR A 115 7.75 -2.18 -2.11
C TYR A 115 7.48 -3.48 -1.35
N ARG A 116 6.80 -3.38 -0.21
CA ARG A 116 6.30 -4.52 0.54
C ARG A 116 4.86 -4.25 0.97
N LEU A 117 4.05 -5.31 1.04
CA LEU A 117 2.68 -5.27 1.54
C LEU A 117 2.64 -5.86 2.94
N VAL A 118 2.03 -5.13 3.87
CA VAL A 118 1.65 -5.62 5.20
C VAL A 118 0.13 -5.71 5.23
N VAL A 119 -0.41 -6.83 5.71
CA VAL A 119 -1.85 -7.01 5.91
C VAL A 119 -2.09 -7.44 7.34
N ASP A 120 -2.94 -6.72 8.04
CA ASP A 120 -3.32 -7.02 9.43
C ASP A 120 -2.12 -7.26 10.36
N GLY A 121 -1.06 -6.45 10.20
CA GLY A 121 0.16 -6.54 11.00
C GLY A 121 1.05 -7.77 10.76
N HIS A 122 0.73 -8.61 9.77
CA HIS A 122 1.52 -9.79 9.43
C HIS A 122 2.87 -9.43 8.78
N PRO A 123 3.85 -10.35 8.75
CA PRO A 123 5.14 -10.10 8.14
C PRO A 123 5.05 -9.52 6.72
N PRO A 124 5.84 -8.49 6.37
CA PRO A 124 5.76 -7.85 5.06
C PRO A 124 6.06 -8.81 3.90
N ILE A 125 5.22 -8.77 2.87
CA ILE A 125 5.34 -9.56 1.65
C ILE A 125 6.01 -8.69 0.58
N ALA A 126 7.07 -9.19 -0.04
CA ALA A 126 7.73 -8.48 -1.13
C ALA A 126 6.80 -8.34 -2.35
N LEU A 127 6.72 -7.13 -2.89
CA LEU A 127 5.99 -6.82 -4.11
C LEU A 127 6.97 -6.73 -5.28
N THR A 128 6.65 -7.37 -6.39
CA THR A 128 7.44 -7.30 -7.63
C THR A 128 6.66 -6.56 -8.71
N ALA A 129 7.34 -5.98 -9.70
CA ALA A 129 6.64 -5.42 -10.86
C ALA A 129 5.86 -6.52 -11.58
N ASN A 130 4.63 -6.21 -11.96
CA ASN A 130 3.87 -7.01 -12.91
C ASN A 130 4.24 -6.53 -14.32
N ASP A 131 4.97 -7.34 -15.07
CA ASP A 131 5.43 -7.04 -16.43
C ASP A 131 4.33 -7.19 -17.50
N SER A 132 3.15 -7.70 -17.12
CA SER A 132 2.06 -7.98 -18.05
C SER A 132 1.06 -6.84 -18.25
N GLU A 133 0.88 -5.92 -17.30
CA GLU A 133 -0.18 -4.90 -17.34
C GLU A 133 0.19 -3.63 -16.54
N GLY A 134 0.51 -2.53 -17.25
CA GLY A 134 0.64 -1.18 -16.67
C GLY A 134 1.54 -1.06 -15.42
N PRO A 135 1.43 0.02 -14.63
CA PRO A 135 2.08 0.11 -13.33
C PRO A 135 1.31 -0.78 -12.33
N ALA A 136 1.68 -2.05 -12.24
CA ALA A 136 1.14 -2.96 -11.24
C ALA A 136 2.26 -3.64 -10.45
N LEU A 137 1.98 -3.89 -9.18
CA LEU A 137 2.81 -4.66 -8.27
C LEU A 137 2.10 -5.98 -7.97
N VAL A 138 2.84 -7.08 -7.94
CA VAL A 138 2.28 -8.41 -7.70
C VAL A 138 3.00 -9.11 -6.55
N ALA A 139 2.24 -9.85 -5.76
CA ALA A 139 2.76 -10.85 -4.85
C ALA A 139 1.93 -12.13 -4.94
N VAL A 140 2.62 -13.26 -4.91
CA VAL A 140 2.01 -14.56 -4.66
C VAL A 140 2.31 -14.91 -3.21
N VAL A 141 1.26 -15.10 -2.40
CA VAL A 141 1.44 -15.40 -0.98
C VAL A 141 1.87 -16.88 -0.86
N PRO A 142 3.07 -17.16 -0.31
CA PRO A 142 3.51 -18.53 -0.10
C PRO A 142 2.74 -19.16 1.07
N SER A 143 2.55 -20.47 1.01
CA SER A 143 1.95 -21.30 2.06
C SER A 143 2.84 -21.54 3.24
#